data_AF-A0A7V8W5L4-F1
#
_entry.id   AF-A0A7V8W5L4-F1
#
_cell.length_a   1.000
_cell.length_b   1.000
_cell.length_c   1.000
_cell.angle_alpha   90.00
_cell.angle_beta   90.00
_cell.angle_gamma   90.00
#
_symmetry.space_group_name_H-M   'P 1'
#
loop_
_entity.id
_entity.type
_entity.pdbx_description
1 polymer ?
#
loop_
_entity_poly.entity_id
_entity_poly.type
_entity_poly.pdbx_seq_one_letter_code
_entity_poly.pdbx_strand_id
1 'polypeptide(L)'
;MAKTRKQSAQPSRKNHLSLVKPHYTLCYGMRLDKGTAPERRHPHVPVLLPDGSQGSMALHVMNGTVDDIKAQLLESVDAFFEIYGES
;
A
#
# COMPACT_ATOMS: atom_id res chain seq x y z
N MET A 1 -16.63 68.73 6.94
CA MET A 1 -16.43 67.59 6.02
C MET A 1 -15.24 66.77 6.50
N ALA A 2 -15.46 65.58 7.05
CA ALA A 2 -14.38 64.67 7.49
C ALA A 2 -14.49 63.36 6.70
N LYS A 3 -13.40 62.97 6.01
CA LYS A 3 -13.35 61.83 5.09
C LYS A 3 -13.13 60.52 5.87
N THR A 4 -14.07 59.60 5.74
CA THR A 4 -14.01 58.23 6.28
C THR A 4 -12.90 57.42 5.57
N ARG A 5 -11.91 56.91 6.33
CA ARG A 5 -10.92 55.94 5.83
C ARG A 5 -11.58 54.57 5.69
N LYS A 6 -11.66 54.05 4.46
CA LYS A 6 -12.00 52.64 4.18
C LYS A 6 -10.83 51.77 4.64
N GLN A 7 -11.03 51.01 5.71
CA GLN A 7 -10.13 49.90 6.07
C GLN A 7 -10.43 48.73 5.14
N SER A 8 -9.47 48.40 4.29
CA SER A 8 -9.49 47.23 3.41
C SER A 8 -9.39 45.95 4.24
N ALA A 9 -10.39 45.08 4.10
CA ALA A 9 -10.41 43.75 4.70
C ALA A 9 -9.22 42.93 4.19
N GLN A 10 -8.40 42.41 5.11
CA GLN A 10 -7.36 41.43 4.78
C GLN A 10 -8.01 40.12 4.32
N PRO A 11 -7.57 39.53 3.20
CA PRO A 11 -8.08 38.23 2.78
C PRO A 11 -7.61 37.16 3.77
N SER A 12 -8.58 36.51 4.41
CA SER A 12 -8.38 35.30 5.20
C SER A 12 -7.61 34.27 4.38
N ARG A 13 -6.38 33.95 4.82
CA ARG A 13 -5.59 32.86 4.24
C ARG A 13 -6.31 31.55 4.57
N LYS A 14 -7.18 31.11 3.65
CA LYS A 14 -7.71 29.74 3.66
C LYS A 14 -6.50 28.81 3.56
N ASN A 15 -6.18 28.14 4.65
CA ASN A 15 -5.19 27.07 4.65
C ASN A 15 -5.66 26.00 3.65
N HIS A 16 -4.99 25.96 2.49
CA HIS A 16 -5.20 24.93 1.49
C HIS A 16 -4.53 23.67 2.02
N LEU A 17 -5.28 22.89 2.81
CA LEU A 17 -4.86 21.55 3.19
C LEU A 17 -4.83 20.72 1.91
N SER A 18 -3.63 20.51 1.35
CA SER A 18 -3.45 19.56 0.27
C SER A 18 -3.65 18.17 0.85
N LEU A 19 -4.68 17.47 0.38
CA LEU A 19 -4.84 16.04 0.62
C LEU A 19 -3.65 15.33 -0.05
N VAL A 20 -2.63 14.99 0.75
CA VAL A 20 -1.48 14.21 0.26
C VAL A 20 -1.96 12.77 0.15
N LYS A 21 -2.06 12.26 -1.08
CA LYS A 21 -2.33 10.83 -1.29
C LYS A 21 -1.18 10.03 -0.69
N PRO A 22 -1.45 8.97 0.08
CA PRO A 22 -0.39 8.12 0.60
C PRO A 22 0.37 7.47 -0.56
N HIS A 23 1.70 7.43 -0.44
CA HIS A 23 2.57 6.71 -1.36
C HIS A 23 2.96 5.38 -0.74
N TYR A 24 2.69 4.28 -1.46
CA TYR A 24 2.99 2.92 -0.99
C TYR A 24 4.13 2.31 -1.81
N THR A 25 4.92 1.46 -1.15
CA THR A 25 5.90 0.58 -1.80
C THR A 25 5.45 -0.86 -1.56
N LEU A 26 5.21 -1.61 -2.65
CA LEU A 26 4.89 -3.04 -2.57
C LEU A 26 6.16 -3.86 -2.79
N CYS A 27 6.58 -4.60 -1.77
CA CYS A 27 7.59 -5.65 -1.91
C CYS A 27 6.88 -6.97 -2.24
N TYR A 28 7.29 -7.65 -3.31
CA TYR A 28 6.68 -8.91 -3.74
C TYR A 28 7.71 -9.83 -4.40
N GLY A 29 7.57 -11.15 -4.19
CA GLY A 29 8.44 -12.16 -4.78
C GLY A 29 7.66 -13.42 -5.14
N MET A 30 8.02 -14.04 -6.26
CA MET A 30 7.45 -15.31 -6.73
C MET A 30 8.54 -16.33 -7.00
N ARG A 31 8.22 -17.58 -6.71
CA ARG A 31 9.04 -18.72 -7.08
C ARG A 31 8.13 -19.92 -7.31
N LEU A 32 8.38 -20.66 -8.38
CA LEU A 32 7.66 -21.88 -8.71
C LEU A 32 8.63 -23.06 -8.68
N ASP A 33 8.40 -23.99 -7.76
CA ASP A 33 9.18 -25.22 -7.62
C ASP A 33 8.31 -26.43 -8.01
N LYS A 34 8.94 -27.55 -8.37
CA LYS A 34 8.21 -28.80 -8.64
C LYS A 34 7.78 -29.46 -7.33
N GLY A 35 6.54 -29.95 -7.29
CA GLY A 35 5.97 -30.66 -6.13
C GLY A 35 5.09 -29.75 -5.28
N THR A 36 4.78 -30.19 -4.05
CA THR A 36 4.00 -29.41 -3.08
C THR A 36 4.88 -29.01 -1.89
N ALA A 37 4.63 -27.81 -1.38
CA ALA A 37 5.30 -27.29 -0.18
C ALA A 37 4.32 -27.20 1.00
N PRO A 38 4.81 -27.23 2.26
CA PRO A 38 3.95 -27.09 3.42
C PRO A 38 3.32 -25.70 3.49
N GLU A 39 1.99 -25.60 3.40
CA GLU A 39 1.25 -24.33 3.45
C GLU A 39 1.15 -23.74 4.86
N ARG A 40 1.28 -24.58 5.90
CA ARG A 40 0.94 -24.20 7.28
C ARG A 40 1.99 -23.35 7.99
N ARG A 41 3.20 -23.24 7.45
CA ARG A 41 4.25 -22.36 8.00
C ARG A 41 4.55 -21.33 6.94
N HIS A 42 4.03 -20.13 7.10
CA HIS A 42 4.45 -18.96 6.31
C HIS A 42 5.86 -18.58 6.77
N PRO A 43 6.93 -18.88 6.00
CA PRO A 43 8.24 -18.40 6.36
C PRO A 43 8.21 -16.88 6.28
N HIS A 44 8.80 -16.23 7.28
CA HIS A 44 8.95 -14.78 7.31
C HIS A 44 10.34 -14.44 6.79
N VAL A 45 10.40 -13.49 5.84
CA VAL A 45 11.66 -13.01 5.28
C VAL A 45 11.89 -11.56 5.69
N PRO A 46 13.13 -11.19 6.07
CA PRO A 46 13.45 -9.81 6.33
C PRO A 46 13.40 -8.99 5.03
N VAL A 47 12.85 -7.78 5.10
CA VAL A 47 12.80 -6.81 4.00
C VAL A 47 13.33 -5.46 4.47
N LEU A 48 13.99 -4.71 3.58
CA LEU A 48 14.40 -3.33 3.87
C LEU A 48 13.23 -2.39 3.54
N LEU A 49 12.81 -1.59 4.51
CA LEU A 49 11.73 -0.62 4.36
C LEU A 49 12.26 0.71 3.77
N PRO A 50 11.39 1.56 3.20
CA PRO A 50 11.81 2.83 2.60
C PRO A 50 12.54 3.80 3.54
N ASP A 51 12.30 3.67 4.86
CA ASP A 51 12.98 4.47 5.90
C ASP A 51 14.36 3.90 6.29
N GLY A 52 14.80 2.81 5.64
CA GLY A 52 16.06 2.12 5.92
C GLY A 52 15.98 1.13 7.10
N SER A 53 14.82 0.99 7.74
CA SER A 53 14.60 -0.01 8.79
C SER A 53 14.36 -1.41 8.21
N GLN A 54 14.47 -2.44 9.05
CA GLN A 54 14.22 -3.82 8.65
C GLN A 54 12.81 -4.24 9.06
N GLY A 55 11.98 -4.58 8.08
CA GLY A 55 10.66 -5.17 8.25
C GLY A 55 10.67 -6.68 8.05
N SER A 56 9.51 -7.30 8.19
CA SER A 56 9.31 -8.73 7.93
C SER A 56 8.11 -8.92 7.00
N MET A 57 8.28 -9.76 5.98
CA MET A 57 7.24 -10.13 5.02
C MET A 57 6.93 -11.63 5.13
N ALA A 58 5.66 -11.98 5.24
CA ALA A 58 5.23 -13.38 5.19
C ALA A 58 5.25 -13.89 3.75
N LEU A 59 5.80 -15.09 3.53
CA LEU A 59 5.71 -15.78 2.25
C LEU A 59 4.49 -16.68 2.22
N HIS A 60 3.60 -16.45 1.26
CA HIS A 60 2.43 -17.28 0.99
C HIS A 60 2.79 -18.41 0.04
N VAL A 61 2.33 -19.62 0.35
CA VAL A 61 2.53 -20.82 -0.46
C VAL A 61 1.20 -21.21 -1.07
N MET A 62 1.17 -21.36 -2.39
CA MET A 62 0.02 -21.84 -3.15
C MET A 62 0.44 -23.12 -3.87
N ASN A 63 -0.26 -24.22 -3.60
CA ASN A 63 -0.04 -25.50 -4.28
C ASN A 63 -1.17 -25.75 -5.27
N GLY A 64 -0.83 -26.28 -6.45
CA GLY A 64 -1.82 -26.62 -7.46
C GLY A 64 -1.18 -26.77 -8.83
N THR A 65 -2.01 -26.83 -9.86
CA THR A 65 -1.53 -26.65 -11.22
C THR A 65 -1.13 -25.20 -11.45
N VAL A 66 -0.45 -24.92 -12.57
CA VAL A 66 -0.09 -23.54 -12.94
C VAL A 66 -1.33 -22.65 -13.05
N ASP A 67 -2.43 -23.19 -13.56
CA ASP A 67 -3.69 -22.45 -13.72
C ASP A 67 -4.35 -22.16 -12.37
N ASP A 68 -4.36 -23.14 -11.46
CA ASP A 68 -4.89 -22.96 -10.10
C ASP A 68 -4.09 -21.90 -9.33
N ILE A 69 -2.76 -21.99 -9.36
CA ILE A 69 -1.86 -21.05 -8.69
C ILE A 69 -2.07 -19.64 -9.22
N LYS A 70 -2.22 -19.49 -10.55
CA LYS A 70 -2.46 -18.19 -11.17
C LYS A 70 -3.81 -17.59 -10.75
N ALA A 71 -4.87 -18.40 -10.74
CA ALA A 71 -6.19 -17.94 -10.33
C ALA A 71 -6.19 -17.46 -8.87
N GLN A 72 -5.62 -18.27 -7.97
CA GLN A 72 -5.52 -17.94 -6.54
C GLN A 72 -4.65 -16.70 -6.28
N LEU A 73 -3.57 -16.54 -7.04
CA LEU A 73 -2.70 -15.37 -6.92
C LEU A 73 -3.42 -14.08 -7.29
N LEU A 74 -4.16 -14.09 -8.41
CA LEU A 74 -4.92 -12.92 -8.84
C LEU A 74 -5.98 -12.53 -7.80
N GLU A 75 -6.73 -13.50 -7.29
CA GLU A 75 -7.70 -13.28 -6.21
C GLU A 75 -7.05 -12.66 -4.96
N SER A 76 -5.87 -13.16 -4.58
CA SER A 76 -5.14 -12.64 -3.42
C SER A 76 -4.67 -11.19 -3.61
N VAL A 77 -4.26 -10.82 -4.84
CA VAL A 77 -3.85 -9.46 -5.18
C VAL A 77 -5.04 -8.51 -5.17
N ASP A 78 -6.16 -8.92 -5.77
CA ASP A 78 -7.39 -8.12 -5.79
C ASP A 78 -7.88 -7.85 -4.37
N ALA A 79 -7.97 -8.90 -3.54
CA ALA A 79 -8.36 -8.78 -2.13
C ALA A 79 -7.39 -7.89 -1.32
N PHE A 80 -6.08 -7.97 -1.58
CA PHE A 80 -5.10 -7.10 -0.91
C PHE A 80 -5.37 -5.63 -1.21
N PHE A 81 -5.56 -5.27 -2.49
CA PHE A 81 -5.81 -3.88 -2.86
C PHE A 81 -7.21 -3.39 -2.52
N GLU A 82 -8.20 -4.26 -2.39
CA GLU A 82 -9.52 -3.90 -1.85
C GLU A 82 -9.38 -3.37 -0.40
N ILE A 83 -8.54 -4.01 0.42
CA ILE A 83 -8.31 -3.61 1.82
C ILE A 83 -7.60 -2.25 1.91
N TYR A 84 -6.62 -1.98 1.03
CA TYR A 84 -5.79 -0.76 1.11
C TYR A 84 -6.17 0.35 0.11
N GLY A 85 -7.07 0.07 -0.83
CA GLY A 85 -7.43 0.95 -1.95
C GLY A 85 -8.53 1.97 -1.65
N GLU A 86 -9.28 1.82 -0.56
CA GLU A 86 -10.38 2.72 -0.18
C GLU A 86 -9.98 3.81 0.84
N SER A 87 -8.73 4.31 0.83
CA SER A 87 -8.30 5.39 1.74
C SER A 87 -7.85 6.68 1.04
#